data_AF-A0A1V5BG08-F1
#
_entry.id   AF-A0A1V5BG08-F1
#
_cell.length_a   1.000
_cell.length_b   1.000
_cell.length_c   1.000
_cell.angle_alpha   90.00
_cell.angle_beta   90.00
_cell.angle_gamma   90.00
#
_symmetry.space_group_name_H-M   'P 1'
#
loop_
_entity.id
_entity.type
_entity.pdbx_description
1 polymer ?
#
loop_
_entity_poly.entity_id
_entity_poly.type
_entity_poly.pdbx_seq_one_letter_code
_entity_poly.pdbx_strand_id
1 'polypeptide(L)'
;MTKQYLSPQEQAVLDCIPAGHKKAISRRCLVERSRLNERKVRKIIFTLIVHRGIPIGSCTGKDGGGYFIIQSYDDLAVAMMHLKPRAKKIFLRVRALENIAREKFSRQLKLVIPE
;
A
#
# COMPACT_ATOMS: atom_id res chain seq x y z
N MET A 1 -4.19 -11.08 20.98
CA MET A 1 -4.18 -11.07 19.50
C MET A 1 -4.42 -12.49 19.03
N THR A 2 -5.56 -12.77 18.41
CA THR A 2 -5.87 -14.08 17.83
C THR A 2 -4.90 -14.37 16.70
N LYS A 3 -4.21 -15.52 16.78
CA LYS A 3 -3.25 -15.98 15.80
C LYS A 3 -4.01 -16.36 14.51
N GLN A 4 -4.29 -15.37 13.66
CA GLN A 4 -4.89 -15.63 12.36
C GLN A 4 -3.84 -16.22 11.43
N TYR A 5 -4.12 -17.42 10.91
CA TYR A 5 -3.27 -18.08 9.94
C TYR A 5 -3.30 -17.31 8.60
N LEU A 6 -2.11 -17.04 8.06
CA LEU A 6 -1.95 -16.51 6.72
C LEU A 6 -2.20 -17.62 5.70
N SER A 7 -2.88 -17.27 4.60
CA SER A 7 -2.94 -18.16 3.45
C SER A 7 -1.54 -18.37 2.85
N PRO A 8 -1.30 -19.46 2.11
CA PRO A 8 -0.01 -19.71 1.48
C PRO A 8 0.49 -18.56 0.59
N GLN A 9 -0.43 -17.86 -0.09
CA GLN A 9 -0.09 -16.71 -0.92
C GLN A 9 0.24 -15.46 -0.10
N GLU A 10 -0.47 -15.23 1.01
CA GLU A 10 -0.14 -14.15 1.95
C GLU A 10 1.25 -14.36 2.54
N GLN A 11 1.54 -15.59 2.99
CA GLN A 11 2.84 -15.96 3.53
C GLN A 11 3.96 -15.80 2.49
N ALA A 12 3.77 -16.30 1.27
CA ALA A 12 4.77 -16.18 0.20
C ALA A 12 5.13 -14.73 -0.14
N VAL A 13 4.15 -13.80 -0.10
CA VAL A 13 4.43 -12.37 -0.28
C VAL A 13 5.16 -11.81 0.94
N LEU A 14 4.71 -12.15 2.15
CA LEU A 14 5.31 -11.66 3.39
C LEU A 14 6.78 -12.07 3.52
N ASP A 15 7.11 -13.32 3.22
CA ASP A 15 8.47 -13.87 3.29
C ASP A 15 9.46 -13.16 2.35
N CYS A 16 8.95 -12.51 1.31
CA CYS A 16 9.77 -11.72 0.39
C CYS A 16 10.07 -10.31 0.90
N ILE A 17 9.36 -9.82 1.92
CA ILE A 17 9.47 -8.43 2.40
C ILE A 17 10.55 -8.36 3.50
N PRO A 18 11.65 -7.65 3.27
CA PRO A 18 12.73 -7.55 4.24
C PRO A 18 12.38 -6.59 5.39
N ALA A 19 13.06 -6.77 6.52
CA ALA A 19 12.98 -5.88 7.66
C ALA A 19 13.77 -4.57 7.44
N GLY A 20 13.15 -3.44 7.76
CA GLY A 20 13.73 -2.10 7.73
C GLY A 20 13.69 -1.42 6.35
N HIS A 21 13.42 -0.12 6.33
CA HIS A 21 13.21 0.65 5.09
C HIS A 21 14.45 0.72 4.18
N LYS A 22 15.65 0.62 4.75
CA LYS A 22 16.92 0.64 4.00
C LYS A 22 17.10 -0.57 3.07
N LYS A 23 16.33 -1.64 3.29
CA LYS A 23 16.36 -2.86 2.47
C LYS A 23 15.12 -3.03 1.61
N ALA A 24 14.28 -2.00 1.47
CA ALA A 24 12.97 -2.09 0.85
C ALA A 24 12.98 -2.83 -0.51
N ILE A 25 12.05 -3.76 -0.69
CA ILE A 25 11.95 -4.57 -1.90
C ILE A 25 10.97 -3.96 -2.90
N SER A 26 11.38 -3.86 -4.16
CA SER A 26 10.52 -3.33 -5.21
C SER A 26 9.31 -4.23 -5.46
N ARG A 27 8.21 -3.63 -5.92
CA ARG A 27 7.01 -4.40 -6.31
C ARG A 27 7.30 -5.40 -7.43
N ARG A 28 8.17 -5.05 -8.37
CA ARG A 28 8.58 -5.94 -9.45
C ARG A 28 9.24 -7.20 -8.90
N CYS A 29 10.19 -7.02 -7.97
CA CYS A 29 10.84 -8.15 -7.31
C CYS A 29 9.86 -9.00 -6.49
N LEU A 30 8.86 -8.38 -5.84
CA LEU A 30 7.80 -9.15 -5.15
C LEU A 30 6.98 -10.02 -6.11
N VAL A 31 6.60 -9.49 -7.27
CA VAL A 31 5.87 -10.24 -8.31
C VAL A 31 6.70 -11.43 -8.79
N GLU A 32 7.98 -11.20 -9.10
CA GLU A 32 8.90 -12.24 -9.56
C GLU A 32 9.11 -13.32 -8.49
N ARG A 33 9.38 -12.94 -7.23
CA ARG A 33 9.69 -13.89 -6.15
C ARG A 33 8.47 -14.65 -5.63
N SER A 34 7.31 -14.00 -5.54
CA SER A 34 6.07 -14.66 -5.08
C SER A 34 5.38 -15.48 -6.18
N ARG A 35 5.79 -15.35 -7.44
CA ARG A 35 5.15 -15.97 -8.61
C ARG A 35 3.66 -15.60 -8.75
N LEU A 36 3.29 -14.41 -8.28
CA LEU A 36 1.93 -13.87 -8.36
C LEU A 36 1.91 -12.66 -9.27
N ASN A 37 0.79 -12.42 -9.97
CA ASN A 37 0.64 -11.20 -10.75
C ASN A 37 0.56 -9.95 -9.86
N GLU A 38 0.86 -8.80 -10.46
CA GLU A 38 0.93 -7.52 -9.76
C GLU A 38 -0.36 -7.14 -9.03
N ARG A 39 -1.53 -7.40 -9.64
CA ARG A 39 -2.83 -7.11 -9.03
C ARG A 39 -3.01 -7.90 -7.74
N LYS A 40 -2.64 -9.17 -7.76
CA LYS A 40 -2.72 -10.06 -6.60
C LYS A 40 -1.75 -9.65 -5.50
N VAL A 41 -0.50 -9.33 -5.84
CA VAL A 41 0.50 -8.81 -4.88
C VAL A 41 -0.01 -7.56 -4.17
N ARG A 42 -0.57 -6.57 -4.92
CA ARG A 42 -1.13 -5.36 -4.32
C ARG A 42 -2.28 -5.65 -3.36
N LYS A 43 -3.19 -6.55 -3.75
CA LYS A 43 -4.32 -6.96 -2.90
C LYS A 43 -3.83 -7.62 -1.62
N ILE A 44 -2.87 -8.53 -1.71
CA ILE A 44 -2.29 -9.22 -0.55
C ILE A 44 -1.62 -8.22 0.39
N ILE A 45 -0.77 -7.32 -0.11
CA ILE A 45 -0.12 -6.31 0.73
C ILE A 45 -1.17 -5.47 1.48
N PHE A 46 -2.23 -5.03 0.79
CA PHE A 46 -3.33 -4.31 1.43
C PHE A 46 -3.98 -5.15 2.54
N THR A 47 -4.29 -6.42 2.27
CA THR A 47 -4.87 -7.33 3.27
C THR A 47 -3.96 -7.54 4.47
N LEU A 48 -2.65 -7.76 4.25
CA LEU A 48 -1.67 -7.92 5.31
C LEU A 48 -1.61 -6.69 6.23
N ILE A 49 -1.68 -5.48 5.66
CA ILE A 49 -1.65 -4.24 6.45
C ILE A 49 -2.98 -4.01 7.16
N VAL A 50 -4.07 -3.90 6.39
CA VAL A 50 -5.35 -3.36 6.88
C VAL A 50 -6.16 -4.39 7.65
N HIS A 51 -6.12 -5.66 7.22
CA HIS A 51 -6.94 -6.71 7.82
C HIS A 51 -6.16 -7.61 8.79
N ARG A 52 -4.84 -7.76 8.60
CA ARG A 52 -3.99 -8.59 9.47
C ARG A 52 -3.12 -7.79 10.43
N GLY A 53 -3.04 -6.46 10.28
CA GLY A 53 -2.26 -5.58 11.14
C GLY A 53 -0.74 -5.78 11.06
N ILE A 54 -0.24 -6.39 9.97
CA ILE A 54 1.20 -6.58 9.78
C ILE A 54 1.83 -5.20 9.47
N PRO A 55 2.91 -4.82 10.18
CA PRO A 55 3.48 -3.48 10.07
C PRO A 55 4.36 -3.36 8.81
N ILE A 56 3.73 -3.32 7.63
CA ILE A 56 4.40 -3.18 6.35
C ILE A 56 4.39 -1.70 5.94
N GLY A 57 5.58 -1.12 5.77
CA GLY A 57 5.78 0.22 5.24
C GLY A 57 6.05 0.21 3.73
N SER A 58 5.95 1.38 3.12
CA SER A 58 6.50 1.59 1.77
C SER A 58 7.14 2.96 1.66
N CYS A 59 8.23 3.04 0.90
CA CYS A 59 8.94 4.29 0.66
C CYS A 59 9.25 4.47 -0.83
N THR A 60 9.56 5.71 -1.21
CA THR A 60 10.05 6.04 -2.55
C THR A 60 11.34 6.83 -2.38
N GLY A 61 12.48 6.25 -2.74
CA GLY A 61 13.79 6.88 -2.66
C GLY A 61 14.47 7.03 -4.02
N LYS A 62 15.54 7.84 -4.06
CA LYS A 62 16.38 8.04 -5.26
C LYS A 62 17.05 6.75 -5.72
N ASP A 63 17.45 5.89 -4.78
CA ASP A 63 18.14 4.61 -5.05
C ASP A 63 17.17 3.42 -5.21
N GLY A 64 15.87 3.71 -5.33
CA GLY A 64 14.81 2.72 -5.35
C GLY A 64 13.86 2.87 -4.16
N GLY A 65 12.62 2.45 -4.38
CA GLY A 65 11.56 2.41 -3.38
C GLY A 65 10.94 1.02 -3.33
N GLY A 66 10.14 0.76 -2.32
CA GLY A 66 9.62 -0.59 -2.12
C GLY A 66 8.87 -0.77 -0.83
N TYR A 67 8.60 -2.03 -0.52
CA TYR A 67 7.94 -2.46 0.70
C TYR A 67 8.98 -3.00 1.70
N PHE A 68 8.71 -2.85 2.98
CA PHE A 68 9.55 -3.34 4.07
C PHE A 68 8.71 -3.62 5.32
N ILE A 69 9.18 -4.50 6.20
CA ILE A 69 8.61 -4.65 7.54
C ILE A 69 9.19 -3.54 8.42
N ILE A 70 8.31 -2.75 9.03
CA ILE A 70 8.65 -1.71 10.00
C ILE A 70 9.18 -2.39 11.25
N GLN A 71 10.37 -1.98 11.71
CA GLN A 71 11.00 -2.48 12.94
C GLN A 71 11.23 -1.37 13.97
N SER A 72 11.15 -0.12 13.54
CA SER A 72 11.48 1.05 14.36
C SER A 72 10.52 2.21 14.09
N TYR A 73 10.54 3.20 14.97
CA TYR A 73 9.82 4.45 14.74
C TYR A 73 10.35 5.19 13.50
N ASP A 74 11.64 5.09 13.19
CA ASP A 74 12.24 5.67 11.98
C ASP A 74 11.63 5.06 10.70
N ASP A 75 11.54 3.73 10.64
CA ASP A 75 10.84 3.02 9.56
C ASP A 75 9.39 3.51 9.39
N LEU A 76 8.68 3.68 10.51
CA LEU A 76 7.31 4.18 10.51
C LEU A 76 7.23 5.62 10.01
N ALA A 77 8.13 6.49 10.47
CA ALA A 77 8.21 7.89 10.06
C ALA A 77 8.46 8.00 8.55
N VAL A 78 9.38 7.21 8.01
CA VAL A 78 9.64 7.12 6.57
C VAL A 78 8.39 6.68 5.81
N ALA A 79 7.73 5.60 6.25
CA ALA A 79 6.51 5.12 5.60
C ALA A 79 5.40 6.20 5.59
N MET A 80 5.20 6.89 6.72
CA MET A 80 4.19 7.94 6.87
C MET A 80 4.51 9.20 6.06
N MET A 81 5.78 9.57 5.95
CA MET A 81 6.26 10.74 5.21
C MET A 81 5.84 10.68 3.73
N HIS A 82 5.91 9.49 3.10
CA HIS A 82 5.50 9.32 1.72
C HIS A 82 3.99 9.08 1.55
N LEU A 83 3.33 8.50 2.56
CA LEU A 83 1.90 8.18 2.48
C LEU A 83 1.02 9.43 2.53
N LYS A 84 1.29 10.38 3.43
CA LYS A 84 0.46 11.59 3.61
C LYS A 84 0.33 12.44 2.33
N PRO A 85 1.43 12.80 1.63
CA PRO A 85 1.33 13.57 0.38
C PRO A 85 0.60 12.79 -0.71
N ARG A 86 0.79 11.46 -0.77
CA ARG A 86 0.10 10.61 -1.75
C ARG A 86 -1.40 10.57 -1.51
N ALA A 87 -1.83 10.42 -0.26
CA ALA A 87 -3.24 10.49 0.13
C ALA A 87 -3.83 11.85 -0.29
N LYS A 88 -3.15 12.96 0.03
CA LYS A 88 -3.58 14.30 -0.39
C LYS A 88 -3.78 14.41 -1.91
N LYS A 89 -2.83 13.92 -2.71
CA LYS A 89 -2.95 13.92 -4.19
C LYS A 89 -4.14 13.10 -4.68
N ILE A 90 -4.41 11.95 -4.05
CA ILE A 90 -5.57 11.11 -4.39
C ILE A 90 -6.86 11.88 -4.10
N PHE A 91 -7.01 12.49 -2.92
CA PHE A 91 -8.19 13.28 -2.57
C PHE A 91 -8.40 14.48 -3.51
N LEU A 92 -7.33 15.20 -3.87
CA LEU A 92 -7.43 16.29 -4.84
C LEU A 92 -7.92 15.80 -6.21
N ARG A 93 -7.41 14.63 -6.66
CA ARG A 93 -7.87 14.01 -7.90
C ARG A 93 -9.34 13.60 -7.85
N VAL A 94 -9.80 13.04 -6.72
CA VAL A 94 -11.22 12.69 -6.52
C VAL A 94 -12.09 13.94 -6.65
N ARG A 95 -11.74 15.04 -5.96
CA ARG A 95 -12.48 16.31 -6.07
C ARG A 95 -12.54 16.85 -7.51
N ALA A 96 -11.43 16.76 -8.24
CA ALA A 96 -11.41 17.16 -9.65
C ALA A 96 -12.39 16.34 -10.50
N LEU A 97 -12.45 15.01 -10.27
CA LEU A 97 -13.40 14.14 -10.97
C LEU A 97 -14.85 14.40 -10.57
N GLU A 98 -15.12 14.72 -9.30
CA GLU A 98 -16.46 15.14 -8.84
C GLU A 98 -16.91 16.44 -9.52
N ASN A 99 -16.00 17.40 -9.69
CA ASN A 99 -16.30 18.64 -10.42
C ASN A 99 -16.60 18.36 -11.91
N ILE A 100 -15.79 17.52 -12.55
CA ILE A 100 -16.03 17.10 -13.94
C ILE A 100 -17.38 16.38 -14.09
N ALA A 101 -17.75 15.52 -13.13
CA ALA A 101 -19.03 14.83 -13.12
C ALA A 101 -20.21 15.81 -13.12
N ARG A 102 -20.11 16.87 -12.30
CA ARG A 102 -21.12 17.92 -12.21
C ARG A 102 -21.20 18.74 -13.50
N GLU A 103 -20.06 19.19 -14.02
CA GLU A 103 -20.01 20.11 -15.15
C GLU A 103 -20.32 19.43 -16.49
N LYS A 104 -19.81 18.22 -16.73
CA LYS A 104 -19.94 17.54 -18.02
C LYS A 104 -21.14 16.60 -18.10
N PHE A 105 -21.60 16.08 -16.97
CA PHE A 105 -22.61 15.02 -16.96
C PHE A 105 -23.83 15.36 -16.09
N SER A 106 -23.89 16.56 -15.50
CA SER A 106 -24.96 16.97 -14.57
C SER A 106 -25.21 15.96 -13.44
N ARG A 107 -24.16 15.23 -13.03
CA ARG A 107 -24.22 14.22 -11.96
C ARG A 107 -23.45 14.69 -10.75
N GLN A 108 -24.01 14.49 -9.57
CA GLN A 108 -23.30 14.67 -8.31
C GLN A 108 -22.72 13.34 -7.85
N LEU A 109 -21.40 13.19 -7.95
CA LEU A 109 -20.67 12.11 -7.32
C LEU A 109 -20.06 12.62 -6.01
N LYS A 110 -20.03 11.77 -4.98
CA LYS A 110 -19.36 12.04 -3.71
C LYS A 110 -18.55 10.81 -3.32
N LEU A 111 -17.34 11.01 -2.82
CA LEU A 111 -16.58 9.96 -2.17
C LEU A 111 -17.34 9.45 -0.94
N VAL A 112 -17.73 8.18 -0.97
CA VAL A 112 -18.23 7.44 0.19
C VAL A 112 -17.09 6.56 0.67
N ILE A 113 -16.69 6.72 1.94
CA ILE A 113 -15.76 5.82 2.60
C ILE A 113 -16.63 4.81 3.36
N PRO A 114 -16.68 3.54 2.95
CA PRO A 114 -17.40 2.51 3.72
C PRO A 114 -16.75 2.39 5.11
N GLU A 115 -17.59 2.24 6.14
CA GLU A 115 -17.17 1.95 7.51
C GLU A 115 -16.41 0.62 7.63
#